data_AF-A0A3D2I8G7-F1
#
_entry.id   AF-A0A3D2I8G7-F1
#
_cell.length_a   1.000
_cell.length_b   1.000
_cell.length_c   1.000
_cell.angle_alpha   90.00
_cell.angle_beta   90.00
_cell.angle_gamma   90.00
#
_symmetry.space_group_name_H-M   'P 1'
#
loop_
_entity.id
_entity.type
_entity.pdbx_description
1 polymer ?
#
loop_
_entity_poly.entity_id
_entity_poly.type
_entity_poly.pdbx_seq_one_letter_code
_entity_poly.pdbx_strand_id
1 'polypeptide(L)'
;MMTLPLPAAPAGTVQEQAAQQYSYLVQMAQQLNLALGQLEELGSGAGAESARRQAGAYSEQAQEAARAAEEQYDTLRSMILKTAEQVEKTTEELTARLKEEYVASSDFGSYVAKLSAYLEANPQAMTQYYSFFSDLKANVEKVDAAFSHYKVDTEGYIRTGIVYYDGAVPVYGVAVGQDLTCREIDGQRVVEQSNFRAVFTASRLSFWQDATEVAYVSNNRLYITNITVLGAIAVGQWSVEAAEGGLAFRWIGG
;
A
#
# COMPACT_ATOMS: atom_id res chain seq x y z
N MET A 1 48.48 10.97 -17.16
CA MET A 1 47.02 11.07 -17.40
C MET A 1 46.35 11.31 -16.06
N MET A 2 45.84 12.52 -15.79
CA MET A 2 44.89 12.73 -14.69
C MET A 2 43.49 12.52 -15.27
N THR A 3 42.89 11.38 -15.00
CA THR A 3 41.47 11.14 -15.28
C THR A 3 40.68 11.85 -14.19
N LEU A 4 39.94 12.90 -14.54
CA LEU A 4 38.93 13.50 -13.67
C LEU A 4 37.72 12.55 -13.67
N PRO A 5 37.42 11.84 -12.56
CA PRO A 5 36.24 10.99 -12.51
C PRO A 5 34.99 11.88 -12.53
N LEU A 6 34.11 11.65 -13.49
CA LEU A 6 32.76 12.24 -13.51
C LEU A 6 32.03 11.84 -12.22
N PRO A 7 31.47 12.79 -11.45
CA PRO A 7 30.68 12.44 -10.27
C PRO A 7 29.43 11.67 -10.69
N ALA A 8 29.04 10.67 -9.89
CA ALA A 8 27.78 9.97 -10.05
C ALA A 8 26.60 10.96 -9.94
N ALA A 9 25.49 10.65 -10.63
CA ALA A 9 24.31 11.50 -10.63
C ALA A 9 23.89 11.86 -9.19
N PRO A 10 23.68 13.16 -8.88
CA PRO A 10 23.44 13.60 -7.52
C PRO A 10 22.12 13.00 -7.00
N ALA A 11 22.19 12.20 -5.94
CA ALA A 11 21.03 11.58 -5.31
C ALA A 11 20.85 12.15 -3.89
N GLY A 12 19.64 12.60 -3.57
CA GLY A 12 19.32 13.21 -2.28
C GLY A 12 18.30 14.35 -2.41
N THR A 13 18.06 15.06 -1.31
CA THR A 13 17.22 16.27 -1.31
C THR A 13 17.90 17.40 -2.09
N VAL A 14 17.12 18.36 -2.60
CA VAL A 14 17.63 19.47 -3.44
C VAL A 14 18.76 20.25 -2.75
N GLN A 15 18.71 20.36 -1.42
CA GLN A 15 19.74 21.01 -0.60
C GLN A 15 21.05 20.22 -0.54
N GLU A 16 20.98 18.89 -0.45
CA GLU A 16 22.15 18.01 -0.49
C GLU A 16 22.78 17.96 -1.88
N GLN A 17 21.95 17.97 -2.93
CA GLN A 17 22.43 18.05 -4.31
C GLN A 17 23.18 19.37 -4.57
N ALA A 18 22.65 20.50 -4.08
CA ALA A 18 23.32 21.79 -4.20
C ALA A 18 24.65 21.84 -3.43
N ALA A 19 24.71 21.25 -2.23
CA ALA A 19 25.95 21.17 -1.44
C ALA A 19 27.02 20.29 -2.10
N GLN A 20 26.62 19.16 -2.72
CA GLN A 20 27.52 18.29 -3.47
C GLN A 20 28.03 18.95 -4.75
N GLN A 21 27.20 19.72 -5.45
CA GLN A 21 27.63 20.49 -6.62
C GLN A 21 28.61 21.60 -6.23
N TYR A 22 28.37 22.28 -5.11
CA TYR A 22 29.24 23.36 -4.64
C TYR A 22 30.62 22.83 -4.23
N SER A 23 30.69 21.71 -3.51
CA SER A 23 31.96 21.12 -3.09
C SER A 23 32.80 20.63 -4.27
N TYR A 24 32.15 20.08 -5.30
CA TYR A 24 32.81 19.68 -6.54
C TYR A 24 33.42 20.87 -7.30
N LEU A 25 32.66 21.96 -7.45
CA LEU A 25 33.15 23.17 -8.13
C LEU A 25 34.36 23.78 -7.39
N VAL A 26 34.35 23.77 -6.05
CA VAL A 26 35.47 24.26 -5.25
C VAL A 26 36.71 23.39 -5.42
N GLN A 27 36.57 22.05 -5.44
CA GLN A 27 37.71 21.15 -5.68
C GLN A 27 38.30 21.34 -7.08
N MET A 28 37.46 21.52 -8.10
CA MET A 28 37.89 21.79 -9.47
C MET A 28 38.65 23.12 -9.56
N ALA A 29 38.15 24.17 -8.91
CA ALA A 29 38.83 25.47 -8.86
C ALA A 29 40.20 25.37 -8.16
N GLN A 30 40.31 24.58 -7.09
CA GLN A 30 41.59 24.35 -6.41
C GLN A 30 42.57 23.57 -7.27
N GLN A 31 42.13 22.52 -7.98
CA GLN A 31 42.98 21.77 -8.91
C GLN A 31 43.45 22.63 -10.10
N LEU A 32 42.57 23.48 -10.63
CA LEU A 32 42.94 24.40 -11.71
C LEU A 32 43.97 25.43 -11.24
N ASN A 33 43.81 25.98 -10.03
CA ASN A 33 44.80 26.91 -9.46
C ASN A 33 46.16 26.23 -9.21
N LEU A 34 46.17 24.96 -8.79
CA LEU A 34 47.40 24.19 -8.63
C LEU A 34 48.07 23.87 -9.97
N ALA A 35 47.29 23.53 -10.99
CA ALA A 35 47.79 23.30 -12.35
C ALA A 35 48.36 24.58 -12.97
N LEU A 36 47.73 25.73 -12.71
CA LEU A 36 48.22 27.04 -13.14
C LEU A 36 49.58 27.38 -12.48
N GLY A 37 49.71 27.13 -11.17
CA GLY A 37 50.97 27.33 -10.44
C GLY A 37 52.11 26.43 -10.94
N GLN A 38 51.83 25.18 -11.31
CA GLN A 38 52.84 24.27 -11.90
C GLN A 38 53.25 24.68 -13.32
N LEU A 39 52.34 25.30 -14.08
CA LEU A 39 52.64 25.80 -15.42
C LEU A 39 53.55 27.04 -15.38
N GLU A 40 53.38 27.89 -14.36
CA GLU A 40 54.29 29.01 -14.09
C GLU A 40 55.67 28.53 -13.63
N GLU A 41 55.74 27.43 -12.85
CA GLU A 41 57.00 26.84 -12.36
C GLU A 41 57.81 26.16 -13.49
N LEU A 42 57.14 25.49 -14.45
CA LEU A 42 57.74 24.92 -15.66
C LEU A 42 58.20 25.97 -16.69
N GLY A 43 57.80 27.23 -16.53
CA GLY A 43 58.20 28.36 -17.37
C GLY A 43 59.65 28.83 -17.14
N SER A 44 60.38 28.25 -16.16
CA SER A 44 61.73 28.69 -15.80
C SER A 44 62.76 27.55 -15.79
N GLY A 45 63.53 27.43 -16.87
CA GLY A 45 64.88 26.86 -16.84
C GLY A 45 65.08 25.47 -17.47
N ALA A 46 65.96 25.45 -18.50
CA ALA A 46 66.71 24.30 -19.00
C ALA A 46 65.98 23.23 -19.86
N GLY A 47 65.56 23.63 -21.07
CA GLY A 47 65.17 22.67 -22.12
C GLY A 47 65.00 23.26 -23.53
N ALA A 48 65.47 24.49 -23.77
CA ALA A 48 65.05 25.31 -24.90
C ALA A 48 65.67 24.94 -26.26
N GLU A 49 66.69 24.08 -26.31
CA GLU A 49 67.38 23.77 -27.59
C GLU A 49 67.06 22.39 -28.17
N SER A 50 66.60 21.41 -27.38
CA SER A 50 66.14 20.11 -27.88
C SER A 50 64.68 20.14 -28.32
N ALA A 51 63.83 20.95 -27.68
CA ALA A 51 62.42 21.09 -28.03
C ALA A 51 62.19 21.81 -29.38
N ARG A 52 63.12 22.68 -29.81
CA ARG A 52 62.98 23.46 -31.05
C ARG A 52 63.04 22.64 -32.34
N ARG A 53 63.68 21.46 -32.32
CA ARG A 53 63.69 20.54 -33.47
C ARG A 53 62.44 19.66 -33.55
N GLN A 54 61.70 19.52 -32.45
CA GLN A 54 60.44 18.79 -32.40
C GLN A 54 59.23 19.73 -32.58
N ALA A 55 59.35 21.01 -32.23
CA ALA A 55 58.31 22.04 -32.31
C ALA A 55 57.75 22.35 -33.72
N GLY A 56 58.43 21.96 -34.80
CA GLY A 56 57.93 22.18 -36.17
C GLY A 56 56.72 21.31 -36.57
N ALA A 57 56.43 20.23 -35.82
CA ALA A 57 55.29 19.35 -36.07
C ALA A 57 54.21 19.40 -34.96
N TYR A 58 54.51 19.99 -33.79
CA TYR A 58 53.57 20.13 -32.67
C TYR A 58 52.90 21.51 -32.59
N SER A 59 53.36 22.50 -33.37
CA SER A 59 52.83 23.87 -33.33
C SER A 59 51.40 23.99 -33.89
N GLU A 60 51.04 23.17 -34.88
CA GLU A 60 49.68 23.18 -35.45
C GLU A 60 48.69 22.48 -34.51
N GLN A 61 49.00 21.26 -34.04
CA GLN A 61 48.14 20.53 -33.09
C GLN A 61 47.97 21.22 -31.73
N ALA A 62 49.00 21.91 -31.21
CA ALA A 62 48.88 22.70 -29.97
C ALA A 62 48.07 24.00 -30.18
N GLN A 63 48.17 24.64 -31.34
CA GLN A 63 47.32 25.78 -31.69
C GLN A 63 45.87 25.37 -31.94
N GLU A 64 45.63 24.20 -32.54
CA GLU A 64 44.29 23.63 -32.74
C GLU A 64 43.65 23.22 -31.41
N ALA A 65 44.42 22.62 -30.50
CA ALA A 65 43.94 22.32 -29.15
C ALA A 65 43.65 23.59 -28.32
N ALA A 66 44.46 24.64 -28.47
CA ALA A 66 44.22 25.93 -27.81
C ALA A 66 42.96 26.63 -28.37
N ARG A 67 42.75 26.62 -29.69
CA ARG A 67 41.52 27.15 -30.32
C ARG A 67 40.29 26.34 -29.92
N ALA A 68 40.39 25.01 -29.90
CA ALA A 68 39.30 24.14 -29.45
C ALA A 68 38.96 24.36 -27.96
N ALA A 69 39.96 24.64 -27.12
CA ALA A 69 39.73 24.99 -25.72
C ALA A 69 39.06 26.37 -25.59
N GLU A 70 39.49 27.37 -26.36
CA GLU A 70 38.91 28.71 -26.38
C GLU A 70 37.45 28.69 -26.86
N GLU A 71 37.14 27.90 -27.90
CA GLU A 71 35.76 27.64 -28.36
C GLU A 71 34.90 26.96 -27.29
N GLN A 72 35.47 26.02 -26.52
CA GLN A 72 34.78 25.40 -25.39
C GLN A 72 34.54 26.38 -24.24
N TYR A 73 35.50 27.26 -23.94
CA TYR A 73 35.34 28.32 -22.95
C TYR A 73 34.27 29.34 -23.36
N ASP A 74 34.25 29.78 -24.61
CA ASP A 74 33.22 30.68 -25.13
C ASP A 74 31.84 30.01 -25.13
N THR A 75 31.78 28.72 -25.44
CA THR A 75 30.54 27.93 -25.36
C THR A 75 30.03 27.86 -23.92
N LEU A 76 30.89 27.52 -22.95
CA LEU A 76 30.54 27.50 -21.53
C LEU A 76 30.09 28.87 -21.03
N ARG A 77 30.79 29.94 -21.40
CA ARG A 77 30.43 31.31 -21.07
C ARG A 77 29.04 31.66 -21.62
N SER A 78 28.74 31.28 -22.86
CA SER A 78 27.43 31.52 -23.46
C SER A 78 26.30 30.75 -22.76
N MET A 79 26.57 29.51 -22.32
CA MET A 79 25.60 28.73 -21.55
C MET A 79 25.34 29.35 -20.18
N ILE A 80 26.39 29.79 -19.47
CA ILE A 80 26.26 30.47 -18.17
C ILE A 80 25.45 31.75 -18.30
N LEU A 81 25.69 32.57 -19.33
CA LEU A 81 24.92 33.78 -19.61
C LEU A 81 23.45 33.46 -19.88
N LYS A 82 23.15 32.48 -20.74
CA LYS A 82 21.77 32.05 -21.02
C LYS A 82 21.07 31.50 -19.77
N THR A 83 21.77 30.74 -18.94
CA THR A 83 21.22 30.23 -17.68
C THR A 83 20.94 31.37 -16.69
N ALA A 84 21.81 32.38 -16.61
CA ALA A 84 21.58 33.55 -15.77
C ALA A 84 20.34 34.35 -16.21
N GLU A 85 20.20 34.61 -17.52
CA GLU A 85 19.00 35.26 -18.08
C GLU A 85 17.72 34.47 -17.81
N GLN A 86 17.78 33.14 -17.89
CA GLN A 86 16.64 32.28 -17.61
C GLN A 86 16.25 32.32 -16.12
N VAL A 87 17.24 32.32 -15.20
CA VAL A 87 16.99 32.43 -13.76
C VAL A 87 16.36 33.78 -13.43
N GLU A 88 16.85 34.88 -14.00
CA GLU A 88 16.30 36.22 -13.78
C GLU A 88 14.82 36.27 -14.21
N LYS A 89 14.52 35.81 -15.43
CA LYS A 89 13.14 35.75 -15.93
C LYS A 89 12.22 34.89 -15.04
N THR A 90 12.66 33.71 -14.62
CA THR A 90 11.86 32.86 -13.72
C THR A 90 11.64 33.51 -12.35
N THR A 91 12.62 34.28 -11.86
CA THR A 91 12.51 34.99 -10.58
C THR A 91 11.51 36.13 -10.66
N GLU A 92 11.50 36.87 -11.77
CA GLU A 92 10.51 37.93 -12.04
C GLU A 92 9.10 37.35 -12.15
N GLU A 93 8.91 36.27 -12.90
CA GLU A 93 7.63 35.57 -13.04
C GLU A 93 7.12 35.06 -11.69
N LEU A 94 8.01 34.45 -10.88
CA LEU A 94 7.66 33.96 -9.55
C LEU A 94 7.28 35.12 -8.61
N THR A 95 8.01 36.23 -8.66
CA THR A 95 7.74 37.43 -7.87
C THR A 95 6.40 38.08 -8.26
N ALA A 96 6.08 38.12 -9.55
CA ALA A 96 4.80 38.62 -10.03
C ALA A 96 3.63 37.75 -9.54
N ARG A 97 3.75 36.43 -9.65
CA ARG A 97 2.73 35.49 -9.14
C ARG A 97 2.54 35.59 -7.64
N LEU A 98 3.63 35.66 -6.87
CA LEU A 98 3.55 35.86 -5.42
C LEU A 98 2.84 37.17 -5.09
N LYS A 99 3.06 38.26 -5.83
CA LYS A 99 2.33 39.52 -5.60
C LYS A 99 0.86 39.47 -5.97
N GLU A 100 0.47 38.68 -6.98
CA GLU A 100 -0.94 38.48 -7.37
C GLU A 100 -1.69 37.59 -6.38
N GLU A 101 -1.04 36.54 -5.87
CA GLU A 101 -1.65 35.56 -4.97
C GLU A 101 -1.59 35.98 -3.48
N TYR A 102 -0.69 36.90 -3.14
CA TYR A 102 -0.52 37.38 -1.77
C TYR A 102 -1.62 38.37 -1.38
N VAL A 103 -2.54 37.90 -0.53
CA VAL A 103 -3.45 38.79 0.20
C VAL A 103 -2.66 39.51 1.29
N ALA A 104 -2.54 40.83 1.18
CA ALA A 104 -1.88 41.63 2.21
C ALA A 104 -2.60 41.48 3.56
N SER A 105 -1.85 41.47 4.66
CA SER A 105 -2.43 41.36 6.02
C SER A 105 -3.49 42.44 6.32
N SER A 106 -3.45 43.58 5.62
CA SER A 106 -4.45 44.64 5.69
C SER A 106 -5.77 44.30 5.00
N ASP A 107 -5.74 43.46 3.96
CA ASP A 107 -6.91 43.08 3.16
C ASP A 107 -7.63 41.85 3.73
N PHE A 108 -7.01 41.16 4.71
CA PHE A 108 -7.63 40.08 5.45
C PHE A 108 -8.92 40.54 6.15
N GLY A 109 -8.97 41.77 6.67
CA GLY A 109 -10.19 42.33 7.26
C GLY A 109 -11.34 42.44 6.25
N SER A 110 -11.03 42.86 5.01
CA SER A 110 -12.01 42.94 3.91
C SER A 110 -12.46 41.56 3.44
N TYR A 111 -11.56 40.57 3.44
CA TYR A 111 -11.88 39.19 3.12
C TYR A 111 -12.81 38.57 4.18
N VAL A 112 -12.49 38.74 5.47
CA VAL A 112 -13.33 38.30 6.58
C VAL A 112 -14.69 38.98 6.53
N ALA A 113 -14.76 40.29 6.28
CA ALA A 113 -16.03 41.01 6.15
C ALA A 113 -16.90 40.48 4.98
N LYS A 114 -16.29 40.19 3.81
CA LYS A 114 -16.98 39.58 2.67
C LYS A 114 -17.49 38.17 3.00
N LEU A 115 -16.66 37.37 3.68
CA LEU A 115 -17.02 36.02 4.09
C LEU A 115 -18.16 36.03 5.13
N SER A 116 -18.10 36.93 6.12
CA SER A 116 -19.16 37.14 7.10
C SER A 116 -20.45 37.60 6.46
N ALA A 117 -20.40 38.56 5.53
CA ALA A 117 -21.59 39.02 4.80
C ALA A 117 -22.18 37.90 3.92
N TYR A 118 -21.35 37.07 3.32
CA TYR A 118 -21.81 35.90 2.56
C TYR A 118 -22.49 34.85 3.44
N LEU A 119 -21.94 34.58 4.62
CA LEU A 119 -22.50 33.68 5.64
C LEU A 119 -23.83 34.21 6.22
N GLU A 120 -23.91 35.51 6.51
CA GLU A 120 -25.13 36.19 6.97
C GLU A 120 -26.22 36.25 5.89
N ALA A 121 -25.84 36.33 4.61
CA ALA A 121 -26.77 36.31 3.49
C ALA A 121 -27.29 34.90 3.16
N ASN A 122 -26.57 33.84 3.56
CA ASN A 122 -26.91 32.44 3.27
C ASN A 122 -27.04 31.54 4.52
N PRO A 123 -27.71 31.97 5.62
CA PRO A 123 -27.81 31.20 6.85
C PRO A 123 -28.62 29.91 6.64
N GLN A 124 -29.57 29.93 5.70
CA GLN A 124 -30.35 28.76 5.32
C GLN A 124 -29.52 27.71 4.57
N ALA A 125 -28.56 28.12 3.73
CA ALA A 125 -27.69 27.16 3.03
C ALA A 125 -26.77 26.42 4.01
N MET A 126 -26.22 27.13 5.00
CA MET A 126 -25.43 26.53 6.07
C MET A 126 -26.28 25.58 6.93
N THR A 127 -27.50 26.00 7.28
CA THR A 127 -28.45 25.16 8.04
C THR A 127 -28.86 23.91 7.27
N GLN A 128 -29.15 24.04 5.97
CA GLN A 128 -29.46 22.92 5.08
C GLN A 128 -28.29 21.96 4.92
N TYR A 129 -27.06 22.49 4.84
CA TYR A 129 -25.86 21.66 4.82
C TYR A 129 -25.76 20.86 6.12
N TYR A 130 -25.83 21.51 7.29
CA TYR A 130 -25.77 20.80 8.57
C TYR A 130 -26.94 19.81 8.77
N SER A 131 -28.16 20.15 8.35
CA SER A 131 -29.30 19.21 8.42
C SER A 131 -29.09 18.00 7.51
N PHE A 132 -28.58 18.22 6.28
CA PHE A 132 -28.25 17.13 5.37
C PHE A 132 -27.17 16.20 5.94
N PHE A 133 -26.11 16.74 6.56
CA PHE A 133 -25.10 15.92 7.23
C PHE A 133 -25.68 15.13 8.41
N SER A 134 -26.58 15.73 9.18
CA SER A 134 -27.28 15.06 10.27
C SER A 134 -28.16 13.92 9.75
N ASP A 135 -28.95 14.17 8.70
CA ASP A 135 -29.81 13.16 8.07
C ASP A 135 -29.00 12.04 7.44
N LEU A 136 -27.89 12.38 6.78
CA LEU A 136 -26.96 11.40 6.21
C LEU A 136 -26.38 10.52 7.33
N LYS A 137 -25.94 11.10 8.45
CA LYS A 137 -25.44 10.35 9.60
C LYS A 137 -26.50 9.40 10.16
N ALA A 138 -27.72 9.89 10.39
CA ALA A 138 -28.82 9.07 10.90
C ALA A 138 -29.20 7.94 9.93
N ASN A 139 -29.15 8.19 8.62
CA ASN A 139 -29.39 7.17 7.60
C ASN A 139 -28.25 6.13 7.56
N VAL A 140 -26.99 6.55 7.71
CA VAL A 140 -25.85 5.63 7.82
C VAL A 140 -25.99 4.73 9.03
N GLU A 141 -26.35 5.27 10.20
CA GLU A 141 -26.59 4.47 11.42
C GLU A 141 -27.73 3.45 11.23
N LYS A 142 -28.83 3.84 10.56
CA LYS A 142 -29.92 2.91 10.21
C LYS A 142 -29.47 1.80 9.25
N VAL A 143 -28.69 2.15 8.23
CA VAL A 143 -28.15 1.19 7.26
C VAL A 143 -27.19 0.22 7.95
N ASP A 144 -26.33 0.70 8.83
CA ASP A 144 -25.40 -0.12 9.60
C ASP A 144 -26.14 -1.12 10.52
N ALA A 145 -27.18 -0.65 11.21
CA ALA A 145 -28.03 -1.51 12.03
C ALA A 145 -28.76 -2.58 11.19
N ALA A 146 -29.33 -2.18 10.05
CA ALA A 146 -30.01 -3.10 9.13
C ALA A 146 -29.03 -4.13 8.53
N PHE A 147 -27.82 -3.71 8.17
CA PHE A 147 -26.78 -4.59 7.63
C PHE A 147 -26.27 -5.56 8.68
N SER A 148 -26.09 -5.11 9.92
CA SER A 148 -25.74 -5.97 11.06
C SER A 148 -26.80 -7.04 11.31
N HIS A 149 -28.09 -6.66 11.27
CA HIS A 149 -29.20 -7.60 11.40
C HIS A 149 -29.23 -8.60 10.24
N TYR A 150 -29.12 -8.11 8.99
CA TYR A 150 -29.05 -8.98 7.80
C TYR A 150 -27.89 -9.98 7.88
N LYS A 151 -26.73 -9.55 8.37
CA LYS A 151 -25.57 -10.42 8.55
C LYS A 151 -25.82 -11.49 9.62
N VAL A 152 -26.44 -11.14 10.73
CA VAL A 152 -26.83 -12.11 11.78
C VAL A 152 -27.88 -13.09 11.25
N ASP A 153 -28.92 -12.61 10.60
CA ASP A 153 -30.01 -13.44 10.06
C ASP A 153 -29.53 -14.39 8.97
N THR A 154 -28.65 -13.90 8.08
CA THR A 154 -28.22 -14.65 6.90
C THR A 154 -27.03 -15.56 7.20
N GLU A 155 -26.09 -15.11 8.04
CA GLU A 155 -24.87 -15.88 8.34
C GLU A 155 -24.90 -16.59 9.69
N GLY A 156 -25.87 -16.32 10.57
CA GLY A 156 -25.96 -16.94 11.89
C GLY A 156 -26.25 -18.44 11.83
N TYR A 157 -26.93 -18.90 10.79
CA TYR A 157 -27.34 -20.30 10.67
C TYR A 157 -26.37 -21.19 9.91
N ILE A 158 -25.60 -20.63 8.97
CA ILE A 158 -24.67 -21.37 8.12
C ILE A 158 -23.36 -20.61 8.04
N ARG A 159 -22.26 -21.26 8.45
CA ARG A 159 -20.91 -20.68 8.34
C ARG A 159 -19.94 -21.65 7.70
N THR A 160 -19.08 -21.10 6.83
CA THR A 160 -17.95 -21.81 6.25
C THR A 160 -16.66 -21.39 6.96
N GLY A 161 -15.69 -22.30 7.00
CA GLY A 161 -14.39 -22.07 7.63
C GLY A 161 -13.82 -23.35 8.23
N ILE A 162 -12.91 -23.19 9.19
CA ILE A 162 -12.40 -24.30 9.98
C ILE A 162 -13.46 -24.67 11.02
N VAL A 163 -13.94 -25.90 10.98
CA VAL A 163 -15.01 -26.39 11.87
C VAL A 163 -14.47 -27.13 13.08
N TYR A 164 -13.31 -27.79 12.93
CA TYR A 164 -12.55 -28.38 14.03
C TYR A 164 -11.10 -28.61 13.59
N TYR A 165 -10.25 -28.96 14.55
CA TYR A 165 -8.88 -29.41 14.30
C TYR A 165 -8.78 -30.91 14.61
N ASP A 166 -8.20 -31.66 13.68
CA ASP A 166 -7.75 -33.03 13.91
C ASP A 166 -6.26 -32.98 14.29
N GLY A 167 -6.00 -32.91 15.59
CA GLY A 167 -4.67 -32.57 16.10
C GLY A 167 -4.25 -31.16 15.66
N ALA A 168 -3.19 -31.06 14.84
CA ALA A 168 -2.71 -29.80 14.28
C ALA A 168 -3.29 -29.49 12.88
N VAL A 169 -4.09 -30.39 12.30
CA VAL A 169 -4.61 -30.25 10.94
C VAL A 169 -5.99 -29.57 10.98
N PRO A 170 -6.15 -28.40 10.36
CA PRO A 170 -7.45 -27.75 10.28
C PRO A 170 -8.37 -28.52 9.35
N VAL A 171 -9.60 -28.79 9.80
CA VAL A 171 -10.64 -29.38 8.96
C VAL A 171 -11.61 -28.31 8.51
N TYR A 172 -11.63 -28.08 7.19
CA TYR A 172 -12.53 -27.12 6.56
C TYR A 172 -13.89 -27.74 6.27
N GLY A 173 -14.94 -26.95 6.47
CA GLY A 173 -16.30 -27.41 6.25
C GLY A 173 -17.34 -26.31 6.30
N VAL A 174 -18.60 -26.77 6.29
CA VAL A 174 -19.79 -25.94 6.48
C VAL A 174 -20.44 -26.37 7.79
N ALA A 175 -20.53 -25.45 8.74
CA ALA A 175 -21.28 -25.63 9.96
C ALA A 175 -22.70 -25.06 9.77
N VAL A 176 -23.68 -25.81 10.24
CA VAL A 176 -25.09 -25.41 10.33
C VAL A 176 -25.49 -25.46 11.79
N GLY A 177 -26.14 -24.41 12.28
CA GLY A 177 -26.49 -24.25 13.69
C GLY A 177 -27.37 -23.04 13.92
N GLN A 178 -27.51 -22.62 15.18
CA GLN A 178 -28.16 -21.36 15.52
C GLN A 178 -27.11 -20.42 16.14
N ASP A 179 -27.14 -19.14 15.81
CA ASP A 179 -26.24 -18.13 16.39
C ASP A 179 -24.76 -18.56 16.32
N LEU A 180 -24.34 -19.09 15.17
CA LEU A 180 -22.95 -19.48 14.94
C LEU A 180 -22.05 -18.24 15.00
N THR A 181 -20.92 -18.37 15.67
CA THR A 181 -19.88 -17.34 15.79
C THR A 181 -18.59 -17.82 15.12
N CYS A 182 -17.76 -16.86 14.69
CA CYS A 182 -16.43 -17.14 14.18
C CYS A 182 -15.38 -16.39 15.00
N ARG A 183 -14.22 -17.04 15.15
CA ARG A 183 -13.02 -16.45 15.72
C ARG A 183 -11.90 -16.51 14.69
N GLU A 184 -11.16 -15.42 14.57
CA GLU A 184 -9.92 -15.40 13.80
C GLU A 184 -8.77 -15.90 14.68
N ILE A 185 -8.07 -16.94 14.22
CA ILE A 185 -6.88 -17.51 14.86
C ILE A 185 -5.81 -17.62 13.78
N ASP A 186 -4.68 -16.93 13.95
CA ASP A 186 -3.57 -16.91 12.99
C ASP A 186 -3.99 -16.54 11.54
N GLY A 187 -4.96 -15.64 11.42
CA GLY A 187 -5.53 -15.21 10.13
C GLY A 187 -6.45 -16.25 9.47
N GLN A 188 -6.84 -17.29 10.20
CA GLN A 188 -7.81 -18.28 9.77
C GLN A 188 -9.13 -18.14 10.54
N ARG A 189 -10.23 -18.17 9.79
CA ARG A 189 -11.59 -18.13 10.33
C ARG A 189 -12.00 -19.50 10.86
N VAL A 190 -12.11 -19.61 12.18
CA VAL A 190 -12.57 -20.81 12.89
C VAL A 190 -14.01 -20.60 13.37
N VAL A 191 -14.88 -21.57 13.15
CA VAL A 191 -16.27 -21.54 13.61
C VAL A 191 -16.35 -22.17 15.01
N GLU A 192 -16.99 -21.49 15.97
CA GLU A 192 -17.12 -22.01 17.34
C GLU A 192 -18.16 -23.15 17.39
N GLN A 193 -17.81 -24.26 18.05
CA GLN A 193 -18.60 -25.51 18.04
C GLN A 193 -19.78 -25.52 19.02
N SER A 194 -19.97 -24.45 19.80
CA SER A 194 -20.97 -24.37 20.87
C SER A 194 -22.39 -24.65 20.37
N ASN A 195 -22.73 -24.18 19.17
CA ASN A 195 -24.09 -24.22 18.65
C ASN A 195 -24.23 -25.02 17.33
N PHE A 196 -23.33 -25.97 17.08
CA PHE A 196 -23.45 -26.83 15.91
C PHE A 196 -24.70 -27.72 15.98
N ARG A 197 -25.36 -27.87 14.83
CA ARG A 197 -26.43 -28.83 14.60
C ARG A 197 -26.07 -29.86 13.54
N ALA A 198 -25.43 -29.41 12.47
CA ALA A 198 -24.82 -30.28 11.47
C ALA A 198 -23.49 -29.69 10.97
N VAL A 199 -22.54 -30.55 10.63
CA VAL A 199 -21.24 -30.14 10.08
C VAL A 199 -20.93 -30.99 8.85
N PHE A 200 -20.67 -30.33 7.73
CA PHE A 200 -20.30 -30.95 6.46
C PHE A 200 -18.82 -30.73 6.22
N THR A 201 -18.06 -31.81 6.11
CA THR A 201 -16.65 -31.81 5.72
C THR A 201 -16.45 -32.68 4.50
N ALA A 202 -15.25 -32.66 3.91
CA ALA A 202 -14.95 -33.44 2.71
C ALA A 202 -15.20 -34.95 2.87
N SER A 203 -15.08 -35.51 4.09
CA SER A 203 -15.16 -36.94 4.35
C SER A 203 -16.25 -37.34 5.35
N ARG A 204 -16.96 -36.37 5.94
CA ARG A 204 -17.85 -36.62 7.07
C ARG A 204 -19.00 -35.63 7.13
N LEU A 205 -20.21 -36.15 7.34
CA LEU A 205 -21.38 -35.38 7.76
C LEU A 205 -21.68 -35.73 9.23
N SER A 206 -21.61 -34.75 10.12
CA SER A 206 -21.82 -34.94 11.55
C SER A 206 -23.06 -34.20 12.04
N PHE A 207 -23.74 -34.76 13.03
CA PHE A 207 -24.89 -34.19 13.72
C PHE A 207 -24.53 -33.93 15.18
N TRP A 208 -24.92 -32.76 15.67
CA TRP A 208 -24.49 -32.24 16.96
C TRP A 208 -25.69 -31.80 17.81
N GLN A 209 -25.53 -31.92 19.13
CA GLN A 209 -26.45 -31.41 20.14
C GLN A 209 -25.63 -30.93 21.34
N ASP A 210 -25.83 -29.69 21.79
CA ASP A 210 -25.17 -29.11 22.96
C ASP A 210 -23.63 -29.32 22.95
N ALA A 211 -22.99 -28.94 21.84
CA ALA A 211 -21.55 -29.14 21.58
C ALA A 211 -21.05 -30.61 21.61
N THR A 212 -21.96 -31.58 21.58
CA THR A 212 -21.65 -33.02 21.54
C THR A 212 -22.06 -33.61 20.20
N GLU A 213 -21.16 -34.35 19.56
CA GLU A 213 -21.48 -35.10 18.34
C GLU A 213 -22.30 -36.34 18.70
N VAL A 214 -23.54 -36.42 18.19
CA VAL A 214 -24.49 -37.49 18.52
C VAL A 214 -24.54 -38.58 17.45
N ALA A 215 -24.25 -38.23 16.20
CA ALA A 215 -24.19 -39.16 15.08
C ALA A 215 -23.36 -38.59 13.93
N TYR A 216 -22.84 -39.45 13.06
CA TYR A 216 -22.17 -39.01 11.85
C TYR A 216 -22.17 -40.08 10.76
N VAL A 217 -22.05 -39.65 9.50
CA VAL A 217 -21.87 -40.50 8.33
C VAL A 217 -20.45 -40.32 7.81
N SER A 218 -19.72 -41.42 7.67
CA SER A 218 -18.40 -41.45 7.03
C SER A 218 -18.08 -42.87 6.55
N ASN A 219 -17.24 -43.00 5.52
CA ASN A 219 -16.81 -44.30 4.98
C ASN A 219 -17.98 -45.28 4.73
N ASN A 220 -19.06 -44.77 4.11
CA ASN A 220 -20.28 -45.52 3.80
C ASN A 220 -20.98 -46.14 5.02
N ARG A 221 -20.80 -45.58 6.21
CA ARG A 221 -21.41 -46.04 7.46
C ARG A 221 -22.02 -44.88 8.23
N LEU A 222 -23.16 -45.15 8.88
CA LEU A 222 -23.78 -44.27 9.87
C LEU A 222 -23.37 -44.76 11.26
N TYR A 223 -22.82 -43.85 12.06
CA TYR A 223 -22.44 -44.07 13.45
C TYR A 223 -23.37 -43.25 14.33
N ILE A 224 -23.92 -43.86 15.38
CA ILE A 224 -24.84 -43.22 16.31
C ILE A 224 -24.39 -43.57 17.72
N THR A 225 -24.21 -42.55 18.58
CA THR A 225 -23.77 -42.75 19.97
C THR A 225 -24.86 -43.40 20.80
N ASN A 226 -26.10 -42.92 20.69
CA ASN A 226 -27.27 -43.51 21.33
C ASN A 226 -28.53 -43.24 20.49
N ILE A 227 -29.48 -44.17 20.47
CA ILE A 227 -30.72 -44.07 19.68
C ILE A 227 -31.94 -44.57 20.46
N THR A 228 -33.00 -43.78 20.43
CA THR A 228 -34.35 -44.21 20.81
C THR A 228 -35.19 -44.31 19.54
N VAL A 229 -35.79 -45.47 19.30
CA VAL A 229 -36.62 -45.73 18.11
C VAL A 229 -38.08 -45.60 18.51
N LEU A 230 -38.83 -44.71 17.85
CA LEU A 230 -40.26 -44.49 18.13
C LEU A 230 -41.19 -45.46 17.39
N GLY A 231 -40.68 -46.13 16.36
CA GLY A 231 -41.42 -47.12 15.56
C GLY A 231 -40.62 -48.42 15.44
N ALA A 232 -40.25 -48.75 14.21
CA ALA A 232 -39.48 -49.95 13.90
C ALA A 232 -38.18 -49.63 13.16
N ILE A 233 -37.17 -50.50 13.31
CA ILE A 233 -36.01 -50.54 12.41
C ILE A 233 -36.23 -51.67 11.42
N ALA A 234 -36.23 -51.38 10.13
CA ALA A 234 -36.27 -52.39 9.08
C ALA A 234 -34.85 -52.78 8.63
N VAL A 235 -34.58 -54.09 8.56
CA VAL A 235 -33.33 -54.66 8.04
C VAL A 235 -33.69 -55.73 7.01
N GLY A 236 -33.62 -55.37 5.73
CA GLY A 236 -34.12 -56.24 4.65
C GLY A 236 -35.63 -56.46 4.77
N GLN A 237 -36.06 -57.72 4.77
CA GLN A 237 -37.47 -58.12 4.95
C GLN A 237 -37.84 -58.40 6.41
N TRP A 238 -37.03 -57.91 7.36
CA TRP A 238 -37.30 -58.01 8.79
C TRP A 238 -37.53 -56.62 9.40
N SER A 239 -38.46 -56.54 10.34
CA SER A 239 -38.75 -55.38 11.19
C SER A 239 -38.37 -55.71 12.63
N VAL A 240 -37.69 -54.78 13.30
CA VAL A 240 -37.37 -54.84 14.73
C VAL A 240 -38.20 -53.79 15.44
N GLU A 241 -39.03 -54.22 16.39
CA GLU A 241 -40.02 -53.40 17.09
C GLU A 241 -39.88 -53.58 18.60
N ALA A 242 -40.25 -52.54 19.36
CA ALA A 242 -40.39 -52.67 20.81
C ALA A 242 -41.63 -53.50 21.15
N ALA A 243 -41.51 -54.43 22.09
CA ALA A 243 -42.61 -55.25 22.60
C ALA A 243 -42.62 -55.25 24.14
N GLU A 244 -43.74 -55.63 24.76
CA GLU A 244 -43.82 -55.84 26.21
C GLU A 244 -42.76 -56.87 26.65
N GLY A 245 -41.67 -56.39 27.24
CA GLY A 245 -40.57 -57.21 27.74
C GLY A 245 -39.33 -57.31 26.86
N GLY A 246 -39.23 -56.61 25.72
CA GLY A 246 -37.99 -56.59 24.93
C GLY A 246 -38.16 -56.21 23.46
N LEU A 247 -37.45 -56.95 22.58
CA LEU A 247 -37.48 -56.75 21.14
C LEU A 247 -38.32 -57.83 20.46
N ALA A 248 -39.19 -57.42 19.54
CA ALA A 248 -39.88 -58.32 18.62
C ALA A 248 -39.26 -58.21 17.22
N PHE A 249 -39.06 -59.37 16.60
CA PHE A 249 -38.61 -59.48 15.21
C PHE A 249 -39.79 -59.99 14.37
N ARG A 250 -40.17 -59.23 13.35
CA ARG A 250 -41.29 -59.54 12.48
C ARG A 250 -40.84 -59.63 11.03
N TRP A 251 -41.18 -60.72 10.35
CA TRP A 251 -41.03 -60.82 8.90
C TRP A 251 -42.07 -59.91 8.23
N ILE A 252 -41.61 -59.06 7.32
CA ILE A 252 -42.43 -58.12 6.53
C ILE A 252 -42.31 -58.37 5.02
N GLY A 253 -41.63 -59.44 4.61
CA GLY A 253 -41.69 -59.92 3.23
C GLY A 253 -43.06 -60.52 2.94
N GLY A 254 -43.63 -60.21 1.77
CA GLY A 254 -44.94 -60.72 1.34
C GLY A 254 -45.01 -62.24 1.24
#